data_AF-A0A497E2F6-F1
#
_entry.id   AF-A0A497E2F6-F1
#
_cell.length_a   1.000
_cell.length_b   1.000
_cell.length_c   1.000
_cell.angle_alpha   90.00
_cell.angle_beta   90.00
_cell.angle_gamma   90.00
#
_symmetry.space_group_name_H-M   'P 1'
#
loop_
_entity.id
_entity.type
_entity.pdbx_description
1 polymer ?
#
loop_
_entity_poly.entity_id
_entity_poly.type
_entity_poly.pdbx_seq_one_letter_code
_entity_poly.pdbx_strand_id
1 'polypeptide(L)'
;MKKLKIFQKGSKFAFIFSYFQLFPPRSFKQALSLSLAGHLLFFGAIIFTQSKDVHLISTKRGWLPAWLSRVTSLSSPSASLLPTLPPAWQGSLFDSIDKFNLPEEEKAALLEKLLRSWIGSYQDKFPPGEMPLSPQELLKFWEQQPFFNFDSGDVVIPSLPPVPPDELKLFFLPKEKKEQLQEFKFRGQVDRDDVVIFRHKVLIKTPEGKVAIPEEYFFRQCPYEQLLACGAGLFYITEGFPVLDDSAKRKAEKDDSLSPEAVLSGNRFLGVEDFKVILVHPPSSEKPPPLQLEPEDVSDRPPLKIYQPEPQQVQRLLDSLMTFSEGLQFKFFKEKYLDKYHPDQGDLPRLTREFIKLNLSNVIIAYNPIAGAFGFIEQLFYSKHLDYAFLEYWRRHPYTRTGWEALFYIASHLNFEKRGLAYLYHAYDEAKIALRRWGVETDVHQKKAKAYVIKEVFEELLSILKQKGYKSLDDVLTWYAQKEAEIYKFMASHGGEIKNRALFALGLLHWEEGEEEKALSVWQDIDSAYADETFQDIREIMSYSLPLAKRIKMIRGVLNWEQNRSSEEQLDRLIKFHRWQVRTKTLPVV
;
A
#
# COMPACT_ATOMS: atom_id res chain seq x y z
N MET A 1 -62.27 -52.26 -7.33
CA MET A 1 -61.49 -51.76 -8.49
C MET A 1 -60.09 -51.35 -8.04
N LYS A 2 -59.08 -51.56 -8.90
CA LYS A 2 -57.71 -50.98 -8.97
C LYS A 2 -56.86 -50.65 -7.70
N LYS A 3 -55.64 -51.20 -7.74
CA LYS A 3 -54.40 -50.80 -7.00
C LYS A 3 -53.77 -49.55 -7.70
N LEU A 4 -52.69 -48.86 -7.26
CA LEU A 4 -51.63 -49.03 -6.24
C LEU A 4 -50.91 -47.65 -5.99
N LYS A 5 -50.22 -47.42 -4.85
CA LYS A 5 -48.86 -46.80 -4.62
C LYS A 5 -48.34 -45.55 -5.44
N ILE A 6 -47.47 -44.62 -5.00
CA ILE A 6 -46.76 -44.19 -3.73
C ILE A 6 -46.55 -42.64 -3.85
N PHE A 7 -46.25 -41.82 -2.82
CA PHE A 7 -44.88 -41.60 -2.25
C PHE A 7 -44.92 -40.72 -0.97
N GLN A 8 -44.03 -41.01 -0.01
CA GLN A 8 -43.73 -40.12 1.13
C GLN A 8 -42.74 -39.01 0.74
N LYS A 9 -42.91 -37.79 1.27
CA LYS A 9 -41.80 -36.86 1.59
C LYS A 9 -42.28 -35.75 2.55
N GLY A 10 -41.44 -35.37 3.52
CA GLY A 10 -41.50 -34.03 4.14
C GLY A 10 -42.26 -33.86 5.48
N SER A 11 -42.12 -34.78 6.45
CA SER A 11 -42.62 -34.54 7.81
C SER A 11 -41.83 -33.42 8.54
N LYS A 12 -42.41 -32.21 8.63
CA LYS A 12 -42.01 -31.19 9.63
C LYS A 12 -43.18 -30.60 10.46
N PHE A 13 -44.43 -30.88 10.11
CA PHE A 13 -45.62 -30.32 10.79
C PHE A 13 -46.37 -31.29 11.72
N ALA A 14 -46.06 -32.60 11.70
CA ALA A 14 -46.83 -33.60 12.45
C ALA A 14 -46.60 -33.57 13.97
N PHE A 15 -45.42 -33.14 14.43
CA PHE A 15 -44.97 -33.39 15.81
C PHE A 15 -45.73 -32.59 16.89
N ILE A 16 -46.19 -31.38 16.57
CA ILE A 16 -46.87 -30.49 17.54
C ILE A 16 -48.29 -30.99 17.83
N PHE A 17 -48.99 -31.55 16.84
CA PHE A 17 -50.36 -32.06 17.02
C PHE A 17 -50.41 -33.38 17.81
N SER A 18 -49.41 -34.25 17.67
CA SER A 18 -49.38 -35.54 18.36
C SER A 18 -49.18 -35.44 19.88
N TYR A 19 -48.46 -34.41 20.36
CA TYR A 19 -48.14 -34.29 21.79
C TYR A 19 -49.38 -33.93 22.65
N PHE A 20 -50.24 -33.03 22.15
CA PHE A 20 -51.49 -32.65 22.81
C PHE A 20 -52.57 -33.76 22.82
N GLN A 21 -52.44 -34.78 21.96
CA GLN A 21 -53.35 -35.94 21.95
C GLN A 21 -53.00 -36.99 23.00
N LEU A 22 -51.74 -37.06 23.45
CA LEU A 22 -51.27 -38.04 24.44
C LEU A 22 -51.38 -37.54 25.89
N PHE A 23 -51.31 -36.22 26.11
CA PHE A 23 -51.46 -35.60 27.44
C PHE A 23 -52.38 -34.37 27.40
N PRO A 24 -53.71 -34.54 27.53
CA PRO A 24 -54.63 -33.41 27.54
C PRO A 24 -54.40 -32.53 28.79
N PRO A 25 -54.15 -31.22 28.65
CA PRO A 25 -53.87 -30.34 29.77
C PRO A 25 -55.12 -30.13 30.64
N ARG A 26 -55.01 -30.39 31.95
CA ARG A 26 -56.15 -30.30 32.90
C ARG A 26 -56.51 -28.86 33.29
N SER A 27 -55.76 -27.87 32.81
CA SER A 27 -56.08 -26.45 32.97
C SER A 27 -55.41 -25.60 31.88
N PHE A 28 -55.98 -24.42 31.60
CA PHE A 28 -55.40 -23.45 30.67
C PHE A 28 -53.96 -23.04 31.04
N LYS A 29 -53.65 -22.94 32.35
CA LYS A 29 -52.29 -22.65 32.83
C LYS A 29 -51.29 -23.77 32.47
N GLN A 30 -51.70 -25.04 32.54
CA GLN A 30 -50.87 -26.16 32.08
C GLN A 30 -50.70 -26.18 30.56
N ALA A 31 -51.74 -25.84 29.80
CA ALA A 31 -51.63 -25.71 28.34
C ALA A 31 -50.61 -24.62 27.96
N LEU A 32 -50.65 -23.48 28.65
CA LEU A 32 -49.72 -22.37 28.45
C LEU A 32 -48.28 -22.75 28.84
N SER A 33 -48.07 -23.43 29.98
CA SER A 33 -46.72 -23.85 30.41
C SER A 33 -46.13 -24.94 29.52
N LEU A 34 -46.93 -25.90 29.06
CA LEU A 34 -46.50 -26.93 28.10
C LEU A 34 -46.22 -26.33 26.71
N SER A 35 -47.03 -25.37 26.27
CA SER A 35 -46.75 -24.61 25.05
C SER A 35 -45.44 -23.83 25.18
N LEU A 36 -45.21 -23.13 26.29
CA LEU A 36 -43.97 -22.36 26.52
C LEU A 36 -42.74 -23.28 26.59
N ALA A 37 -42.82 -24.40 27.31
CA ALA A 37 -41.73 -25.39 27.37
C ALA A 37 -41.46 -26.03 26.00
N GLY A 38 -42.52 -26.34 25.23
CA GLY A 38 -42.42 -26.83 23.86
C GLY A 38 -41.77 -25.83 22.92
N HIS A 39 -42.13 -24.54 23.01
CA HIS A 39 -41.49 -23.47 22.25
C HIS A 39 -40.04 -23.26 22.68
N LEU A 40 -39.71 -23.29 23.98
CA LEU A 40 -38.32 -23.17 24.45
C LEU A 40 -37.45 -24.35 24.01
N LEU A 41 -37.97 -25.58 24.00
CA LEU A 41 -37.28 -26.73 23.43
C LEU A 41 -37.16 -26.65 21.91
N PHE A 42 -38.16 -26.09 21.21
CA PHE A 42 -38.12 -25.92 19.76
C PHE A 42 -37.17 -24.79 19.33
N PHE A 43 -37.15 -23.66 20.04
CA PHE A 43 -36.14 -22.61 19.88
C PHE A 43 -34.75 -23.11 20.26
N GLY A 44 -34.61 -23.86 21.36
CA GLY A 44 -33.35 -24.52 21.72
C GLY A 44 -32.86 -25.47 20.63
N ALA A 45 -33.75 -26.28 20.04
CA ALA A 45 -33.42 -27.17 18.93
C ALA A 45 -33.15 -26.45 17.61
N ILE A 46 -33.84 -25.34 17.32
CA ILE A 46 -33.53 -24.47 16.18
C ILE A 46 -32.16 -23.83 16.37
N ILE A 47 -31.86 -23.28 17.54
CA ILE A 47 -30.54 -22.71 17.86
C ILE A 47 -29.46 -23.80 17.76
N PHE A 48 -29.71 -25.02 18.26
CA PHE A 48 -28.73 -26.12 18.23
C PHE A 48 -28.58 -26.80 16.84
N THR A 49 -29.54 -26.59 15.93
CA THR A 49 -29.42 -27.05 14.52
C THR A 49 -28.88 -25.97 13.60
N GLN A 50 -29.22 -24.69 13.84
CA GLN A 50 -28.55 -23.55 13.23
C GLN A 50 -27.12 -23.37 13.73
N SER A 51 -26.76 -23.83 14.94
CA SER A 51 -25.35 -23.84 15.41
C SER A 51 -24.52 -24.97 14.82
N LYS A 52 -25.09 -25.84 13.97
CA LYS A 52 -24.34 -26.81 13.15
C LYS A 52 -24.15 -26.36 11.71
N ASP A 53 -24.94 -25.38 11.25
CA ASP A 53 -24.59 -24.59 10.07
C ASP A 53 -23.67 -23.46 10.53
N VAL A 54 -22.38 -23.54 10.14
CA VAL A 54 -21.38 -22.54 10.53
C VAL A 54 -21.81 -21.17 10.01
N HIS A 55 -22.26 -20.30 10.91
CA HIS A 55 -22.49 -18.89 10.61
C HIS A 55 -21.14 -18.16 10.42
N LEU A 56 -20.57 -18.30 9.21
CA LEU A 56 -19.68 -17.28 8.66
C LEU A 56 -20.46 -15.96 8.65
N ILE A 57 -20.00 -14.99 9.44
CA ILE A 57 -20.74 -13.75 9.64
C ILE A 57 -20.63 -12.89 8.37
N SER A 58 -21.80 -12.59 7.81
CA SER A 58 -21.97 -11.70 6.67
C SER A 58 -21.58 -10.27 7.03
N THR A 59 -20.52 -9.76 6.39
CA THR A 59 -20.32 -8.31 6.19
C THR A 59 -20.25 -8.05 4.68
N LYS A 60 -21.31 -7.42 4.15
CA LYS A 60 -21.70 -7.33 2.72
C LYS A 60 -22.11 -8.68 2.10
N ARG A 61 -23.15 -8.64 1.23
CA ARG A 61 -23.53 -9.77 0.38
C ARG A 61 -22.46 -9.96 -0.71
N GLY A 62 -21.51 -10.84 -0.45
CA GLY A 62 -20.57 -11.40 -1.42
C GLY A 62 -20.64 -12.94 -1.35
N TRP A 63 -20.47 -13.61 -2.49
CA TRP A 63 -20.36 -15.07 -2.54
C TRP A 63 -19.14 -15.55 -1.75
N LEU A 64 -19.25 -16.72 -1.11
CA LEU A 64 -18.05 -17.47 -0.72
C LEU A 64 -17.37 -18.02 -1.99
N PRO A 65 -16.03 -18.02 -2.08
CA PRO A 65 -15.32 -18.55 -3.24
C PRO A 65 -15.65 -20.02 -3.50
N ALA A 66 -15.74 -20.42 -4.77
CA ALA A 66 -16.17 -21.77 -5.15
C ALA A 66 -15.20 -22.85 -4.64
N TRP A 67 -13.89 -22.62 -4.72
CA TRP A 67 -12.86 -23.48 -4.15
C TRP A 67 -12.97 -23.72 -2.63
N LEU A 68 -13.51 -22.77 -1.85
CA LEU A 68 -13.62 -22.91 -0.40
C LEU A 68 -14.51 -24.11 0.00
N SER A 69 -15.53 -24.41 -0.82
CA SER A 69 -16.40 -25.58 -0.63
C SER A 69 -15.62 -26.91 -0.66
N ARG A 70 -14.50 -26.98 -1.40
CA ARG A 70 -13.63 -28.15 -1.49
C ARG A 70 -12.86 -28.38 -0.20
N VAL A 71 -12.41 -27.31 0.46
CA VAL A 71 -11.74 -27.37 1.77
C VAL A 71 -12.71 -27.83 2.87
N THR A 72 -13.94 -27.33 2.88
CA THR A 72 -14.96 -27.72 3.88
C THR A 72 -15.55 -29.11 3.68
N SER A 73 -15.43 -29.69 2.48
CA SER A 73 -15.87 -31.06 2.18
C SER A 73 -14.88 -32.14 2.62
N LEU A 74 -13.62 -31.76 2.86
CA LEU A 74 -12.60 -32.64 3.43
C LEU A 74 -12.79 -32.72 4.94
N SER A 75 -12.82 -33.95 5.48
CA SER A 75 -12.89 -34.22 6.93
C SER A 75 -11.55 -33.96 7.63
N SER A 76 -11.00 -32.76 7.43
CA SER A 76 -9.64 -32.36 7.80
C SER A 76 -9.65 -31.50 9.08
N PRO A 77 -8.72 -31.72 10.03
CA PRO A 77 -8.55 -30.84 11.20
C PRO A 77 -8.35 -29.36 10.85
N SER A 78 -7.81 -29.08 9.64
CA SER A 78 -7.66 -27.73 9.10
C SER A 78 -9.00 -27.03 8.86
N ALA A 79 -10.03 -27.76 8.42
CA ALA A 79 -11.34 -27.18 8.12
C ALA A 79 -12.04 -26.65 9.39
N SER A 80 -11.79 -27.24 10.55
CA SER A 80 -12.27 -26.75 11.85
C SER A 80 -11.58 -25.49 12.38
N LEU A 81 -10.44 -25.08 11.81
CA LEU A 81 -9.76 -23.83 12.21
C LEU A 81 -10.34 -22.59 11.53
N LEU A 82 -10.86 -22.73 10.30
CA LEU A 82 -11.39 -21.61 9.51
C LEU A 82 -12.45 -20.77 10.26
N PRO A 83 -13.45 -21.36 10.95
CA PRO A 83 -14.45 -20.59 11.69
C PRO A 83 -13.90 -19.86 12.92
N THR A 84 -12.71 -20.22 13.42
CA THR A 84 -12.10 -19.59 14.61
C THR A 84 -11.32 -18.33 14.27
N LEU A 85 -11.06 -18.06 12.98
CA LEU A 85 -10.38 -16.86 12.52
C LEU A 85 -11.30 -15.62 12.63
N PRO A 86 -10.79 -14.43 12.98
CA PRO A 86 -11.51 -13.17 12.89
C PRO A 86 -12.09 -12.95 11.47
N PRO A 87 -13.34 -12.48 11.33
CA PRO A 87 -13.98 -12.32 10.01
C PRO A 87 -13.20 -11.45 9.02
N ALA A 88 -12.56 -10.37 9.49
CA ALA A 88 -11.72 -9.50 8.66
C ALA A 88 -10.53 -10.26 8.04
N TRP A 89 -9.92 -11.19 8.78
CA TRP A 89 -8.81 -11.99 8.30
C TRP A 89 -9.25 -13.14 7.41
N GLN A 90 -10.43 -13.72 7.63
CA GLN A 90 -11.02 -14.67 6.68
C GLN A 90 -11.19 -14.00 5.30
N GLY A 91 -11.76 -12.79 5.27
CA GLY A 91 -11.87 -11.97 4.06
C GLY A 91 -10.51 -11.72 3.39
N SER A 92 -9.57 -11.09 4.11
CA SER A 92 -8.25 -10.73 3.54
C SER A 92 -7.44 -11.95 3.08
N LEU A 93 -7.55 -13.09 3.78
CA LEU A 93 -6.94 -14.37 3.39
C LEU A 93 -7.55 -14.94 2.10
N PHE A 94 -8.88 -15.01 1.99
CA PHE A 94 -9.55 -15.52 0.80
C PHE A 94 -9.34 -14.59 -0.41
N ASP A 95 -9.47 -13.28 -0.21
CA ASP A 95 -9.20 -12.26 -1.23
C ASP A 95 -7.74 -12.30 -1.72
N SER A 96 -6.78 -12.68 -0.86
CA SER A 96 -5.39 -12.90 -1.26
C SER A 96 -5.24 -14.15 -2.13
N ILE A 97 -5.86 -15.27 -1.74
CA ILE A 97 -5.80 -16.54 -2.49
C ILE A 97 -6.50 -16.42 -3.84
N ASP A 98 -7.63 -15.70 -3.93
CA ASP A 98 -8.36 -15.51 -5.18
C ASP A 98 -7.65 -14.60 -6.20
N LYS A 99 -6.72 -13.74 -5.75
CA LYS A 99 -5.85 -12.97 -6.64
C LYS A 99 -4.76 -13.82 -7.30
N PHE A 100 -4.46 -15.01 -6.75
CA PHE A 100 -3.52 -15.91 -7.38
C PHE A 100 -4.19 -16.59 -8.58
N ASN A 101 -3.52 -16.52 -9.73
CA ASN A 101 -3.97 -17.16 -10.98
C ASN A 101 -3.71 -18.68 -10.95
N LEU A 102 -4.28 -19.34 -9.95
CA LEU A 102 -4.16 -20.77 -9.67
C LEU A 102 -5.51 -21.46 -9.93
N PRO A 103 -5.51 -22.73 -10.38
CA PRO A 103 -6.69 -23.58 -10.38
C PRO A 103 -7.36 -23.63 -9.00
N GLU A 104 -8.70 -23.75 -8.98
CA GLU A 104 -9.50 -23.83 -7.75
C GLU A 104 -9.06 -24.99 -6.81
N GLU A 105 -8.46 -26.05 -7.35
CA GLU A 105 -7.91 -27.17 -6.57
C GLU A 105 -6.59 -26.80 -5.87
N GLU A 106 -5.74 -26.01 -6.53
CA GLU A 106 -4.49 -25.51 -5.97
C GLU A 106 -4.73 -24.42 -4.93
N LYS A 107 -5.72 -23.55 -5.13
CA LYS A 107 -6.19 -22.59 -4.10
C LYS A 107 -6.66 -23.30 -2.82
N ALA A 108 -7.43 -24.37 -2.96
CA ALA A 108 -7.89 -25.19 -1.84
C ALA A 108 -6.74 -25.90 -1.12
N ALA A 109 -5.81 -26.51 -1.87
CA ALA A 109 -4.63 -27.17 -1.32
C ALA A 109 -3.66 -26.18 -0.64
N LEU A 110 -3.54 -24.96 -1.17
CA LEU A 110 -2.79 -23.86 -0.58
C LEU A 110 -3.35 -23.48 0.80
N LEU A 111 -4.65 -23.22 0.91
CA LEU A 111 -5.28 -22.91 2.18
C LEU A 111 -5.10 -24.05 3.19
N GLU A 112 -5.29 -25.30 2.77
CA GLU A 112 -5.09 -26.45 3.66
C GLU A 112 -3.63 -26.54 4.15
N LYS A 113 -2.64 -26.32 3.28
CA LYS A 113 -1.21 -26.34 3.67
C LYS A 113 -0.85 -25.23 4.66
N LEU A 114 -1.36 -24.01 4.48
CA LEU A 114 -1.15 -22.89 5.42
C LEU A 114 -1.75 -23.18 6.81
N LEU A 115 -2.91 -23.85 6.86
CA LEU A 115 -3.54 -24.27 8.11
C LEU A 115 -2.83 -25.48 8.74
N ARG A 116 -2.29 -26.41 7.93
CA ARG A 116 -1.51 -27.56 8.42
C ARG A 116 -0.13 -27.17 8.96
N SER A 117 0.56 -26.21 8.35
CA SER A 117 1.89 -25.76 8.82
C SER A 117 1.80 -25.12 10.21
N TRP A 118 0.72 -24.39 10.48
CA TRP A 118 0.35 -23.93 11.82
C TRP A 118 0.17 -25.10 12.80
N ILE A 119 -0.69 -26.08 12.48
CA ILE A 119 -0.96 -27.23 13.36
C ILE A 119 0.32 -27.99 13.71
N GLY A 120 1.15 -28.30 12.71
CA GLY A 120 2.40 -29.05 12.92
C GLY A 120 3.42 -28.31 13.80
N SER A 121 3.44 -26.98 13.77
CA SER A 121 4.40 -26.16 14.54
C SER A 121 4.11 -26.08 16.05
N TYR A 122 2.93 -26.56 16.46
CA TYR A 122 2.46 -26.58 17.84
C TYR A 122 1.98 -27.95 18.34
N GLN A 123 1.92 -28.98 17.48
CA GLN A 123 1.51 -30.33 17.87
C GLN A 123 2.35 -30.95 19.00
N ASP A 124 3.66 -30.66 19.05
CA ASP A 124 4.56 -31.15 20.11
C ASP A 124 4.51 -30.31 21.40
N LYS A 125 3.82 -29.16 21.39
CA LYS A 125 3.82 -28.19 22.50
C LYS A 125 2.58 -28.29 23.40
N PHE A 126 1.57 -29.07 23.01
CA PHE A 126 0.32 -29.21 23.76
C PHE A 126 -0.16 -30.66 23.86
N PRO A 127 -0.91 -31.01 24.93
CA PRO A 127 -1.50 -32.33 25.07
C PRO A 127 -2.44 -32.69 23.90
N PRO A 128 -2.56 -33.97 23.50
CA PRO A 128 -3.51 -34.39 22.48
C PRO A 128 -4.95 -33.99 22.85
N GLY A 129 -5.52 -33.04 22.11
CA GLY A 129 -6.88 -32.52 22.32
C GLY A 129 -6.94 -31.09 22.89
N GLU A 130 -5.82 -30.53 23.35
CA GLU A 130 -5.71 -29.12 23.72
C GLU A 130 -4.90 -28.39 22.63
N MET A 131 -5.47 -27.36 22.01
CA MET A 131 -4.72 -26.38 21.21
C MET A 131 -5.03 -24.99 21.76
N PRO A 132 -4.06 -24.08 21.89
CA PRO A 132 -4.35 -22.67 22.15
C PRO A 132 -4.90 -22.06 20.86
N LEU A 133 -6.23 -22.05 20.75
CA LEU A 133 -6.94 -21.53 19.58
C LEU A 133 -7.10 -20.01 19.66
N SER A 134 -6.10 -19.27 20.14
CA SER A 134 -6.16 -17.80 20.10
C SER A 134 -5.72 -17.34 18.70
N PRO A 135 -6.54 -16.56 17.98
CA PRO A 135 -6.12 -16.01 16.68
C PRO A 135 -4.94 -15.04 16.79
N GLN A 136 -4.65 -14.54 17.99
CA GLN A 136 -3.49 -13.68 18.25
C GLN A 136 -2.17 -14.46 18.20
N GLU A 137 -2.18 -15.74 18.60
CA GLU A 137 -1.04 -16.64 18.36
C GLU A 137 -1.01 -17.06 16.89
N LEU A 138 -2.19 -17.34 16.29
CA LEU A 138 -2.53 -17.24 14.86
C LEU A 138 -1.56 -16.35 14.06
N LEU A 139 -1.76 -15.06 14.28
CA LEU A 139 -1.05 -13.96 13.68
C LEU A 139 0.46 -14.02 13.97
N LYS A 140 0.86 -14.16 15.25
CA LYS A 140 2.27 -14.12 15.67
C LYS A 140 3.14 -15.18 15.00
N PHE A 141 2.63 -16.37 14.73
CA PHE A 141 3.39 -17.37 13.97
C PHE A 141 3.57 -16.96 12.51
N TRP A 142 2.50 -16.51 11.87
CA TRP A 142 2.53 -16.07 10.46
C TRP A 142 3.40 -14.82 10.27
N GLU A 143 3.36 -13.86 11.20
CA GLU A 143 4.29 -12.72 11.28
C GLU A 143 5.76 -13.15 11.43
N GLN A 144 6.01 -14.25 12.15
CA GLN A 144 7.35 -14.82 12.34
C GLN A 144 7.80 -15.71 11.18
N GLN A 145 6.90 -16.12 10.27
CA GLN A 145 7.26 -16.95 9.12
C GLN A 145 7.69 -16.09 7.94
N PRO A 146 8.97 -16.18 7.49
CA PRO A 146 9.45 -15.39 6.35
C PRO A 146 8.82 -15.83 5.03
N PHE A 147 8.47 -17.11 4.92
CA PHE A 147 7.84 -17.74 3.76
C PHE A 147 7.33 -19.14 4.12
N PHE A 148 6.38 -19.63 3.33
CA PHE A 148 5.98 -21.04 3.25
C PHE A 148 6.43 -21.61 1.91
N ASN A 149 7.27 -22.66 1.93
CA ASN A 149 7.61 -23.42 0.72
C ASN A 149 6.56 -24.51 0.48
N PHE A 150 6.28 -24.77 -0.80
CA PHE A 150 5.39 -25.83 -1.25
C PHE A 150 6.19 -26.95 -1.92
N ASP A 151 5.68 -28.19 -1.91
CA ASP A 151 6.32 -29.34 -2.58
C ASP A 151 6.51 -29.13 -4.10
N SER A 152 5.72 -28.25 -4.71
CA SER A 152 5.91 -27.80 -6.10
C SER A 152 7.22 -27.02 -6.28
N GLY A 153 7.72 -26.35 -5.24
CA GLY A 153 8.84 -25.41 -5.23
C GLY A 153 8.41 -23.95 -5.05
N ASP A 154 7.10 -23.67 -5.15
CA ASP A 154 6.53 -22.33 -5.00
C ASP A 154 6.66 -21.80 -3.57
N VAL A 155 6.50 -20.49 -3.43
CA VAL A 155 6.56 -19.78 -2.16
C VAL A 155 5.34 -18.89 -1.95
N VAL A 156 4.79 -18.94 -0.73
CA VAL A 156 3.85 -17.93 -0.23
C VAL A 156 4.46 -17.17 0.93
N ILE A 157 4.44 -15.84 0.84
CA ILE A 157 4.89 -14.93 1.89
C ILE A 157 3.63 -14.42 2.63
N PRO A 158 3.44 -14.73 3.92
CA PRO A 158 2.18 -14.49 4.63
C PRO A 158 1.99 -13.04 5.11
N SER A 159 3.07 -12.29 5.19
CA SER A 159 3.10 -10.87 5.53
C SER A 159 4.41 -10.28 5.03
N LEU A 160 4.39 -9.03 4.55
CA LEU A 160 5.60 -8.34 4.11
C LEU A 160 6.13 -7.47 5.25
N PRO A 161 7.32 -7.76 5.81
CA PRO A 161 7.99 -6.77 6.66
C PRO A 161 8.28 -5.50 5.84
N PRO A 162 8.23 -4.29 6.46
CA PRO A 162 8.21 -4.03 7.89
C PRO A 162 6.80 -3.89 8.50
N VAL A 163 5.75 -4.35 7.82
CA VAL A 163 4.35 -4.15 8.25
C VAL A 163 4.00 -5.08 9.42
N PRO A 164 3.57 -4.57 10.59
CA PRO A 164 2.78 -5.34 11.55
C PRO A 164 1.33 -5.36 11.04
N PRO A 165 0.79 -6.51 10.61
CA PRO A 165 -0.53 -6.56 9.98
C PRO A 165 -1.68 -6.36 10.98
N ASP A 166 -2.55 -5.38 10.71
CA ASP A 166 -3.94 -5.43 11.16
C ASP A 166 -4.74 -6.48 10.34
N GLU A 167 -4.27 -6.80 9.12
CA GLU A 167 -4.81 -7.82 8.22
C GLU A 167 -3.69 -8.68 7.59
N LEU A 168 -3.90 -9.99 7.54
CA LEU A 168 -3.01 -10.94 6.85
C LEU A 168 -3.20 -10.87 5.33
N LYS A 169 -2.14 -10.56 4.59
CA LYS A 169 -2.11 -10.58 3.11
C LYS A 169 -1.07 -11.55 2.60
N LEU A 170 -1.49 -12.51 1.78
CA LEU A 170 -0.58 -13.48 1.17
C LEU A 170 -0.02 -12.94 -0.16
N PHE A 171 1.26 -13.22 -0.42
CA PHE A 171 1.93 -12.90 -1.67
C PHE A 171 2.56 -14.18 -2.25
N PHE A 172 2.36 -14.43 -3.55
CA PHE A 172 2.79 -15.67 -4.20
C PHE A 172 4.01 -15.42 -5.09
N LEU A 173 5.03 -16.27 -4.97
CA LEU A 173 6.22 -16.28 -5.81
C LEU A 173 6.35 -17.67 -6.47
N PRO A 174 6.13 -17.78 -7.79
CA PRO A 174 6.33 -19.03 -8.52
C PRO A 174 7.76 -19.55 -8.38
N LYS A 175 7.91 -20.88 -8.35
CA LYS A 175 9.21 -21.56 -8.33
C LYS A 175 10.17 -21.01 -9.37
N GLU A 176 9.73 -20.89 -10.63
CA GLU A 176 10.58 -20.51 -11.75
C GLU A 176 11.17 -19.12 -11.54
N LYS A 177 10.36 -18.16 -11.02
CA LYS A 177 10.81 -16.81 -10.70
C LYS A 177 11.83 -16.82 -9.54
N LYS A 178 11.61 -17.67 -8.54
CA LYS A 178 12.53 -17.84 -7.38
C LYS A 178 13.87 -18.43 -7.81
N GLU A 179 13.87 -19.52 -8.58
CA GLU A 179 15.09 -20.18 -9.07
C GLU A 179 15.89 -19.26 -10.00
N GLN A 180 15.20 -18.60 -10.94
CA GLN A 180 15.81 -17.61 -11.84
C GLN A 180 16.39 -16.40 -11.08
N LEU A 181 15.70 -15.91 -10.04
CA LEU A 181 16.22 -14.86 -9.18
C LEU A 181 17.49 -15.31 -8.43
N GLN A 182 17.54 -16.54 -7.91
CA GLN A 182 18.73 -17.07 -7.22
C GLN A 182 19.94 -17.14 -8.17
N GLU A 183 19.75 -17.63 -9.41
CA GLU A 183 20.77 -17.63 -10.46
C GLU A 183 21.29 -16.20 -10.76
N PHE A 184 20.39 -15.22 -10.84
CA PHE A 184 20.75 -13.81 -11.10
C PHE A 184 21.35 -13.08 -9.88
N LYS A 185 21.02 -13.46 -8.64
CA LYS A 185 21.70 -12.97 -7.43
C LYS A 185 23.16 -13.41 -7.43
N PHE A 186 23.43 -14.69 -7.70
CA PHE A 186 24.80 -15.22 -7.81
C PHE A 186 25.57 -14.59 -8.98
N ARG A 187 25.03 -14.62 -10.21
CA ARG A 187 25.71 -14.09 -11.41
C ARG A 187 25.88 -12.57 -11.44
N GLY A 188 25.12 -11.84 -10.62
CA GLY A 188 25.23 -10.39 -10.50
C GLY A 188 26.05 -9.93 -9.29
N GLN A 189 26.52 -10.85 -8.44
CA GLN A 189 27.27 -10.50 -7.25
C GLN A 189 28.60 -9.84 -7.63
N VAL A 190 28.87 -8.69 -7.02
CA VAL A 190 30.13 -7.95 -7.13
C VAL A 190 30.87 -8.14 -5.82
N ASP A 191 32.12 -8.60 -5.87
CA ASP A 191 32.94 -8.74 -4.67
C ASP A 191 33.59 -7.40 -4.28
N ARG A 192 33.95 -7.26 -3.00
CA ARG A 192 34.53 -6.01 -2.48
C ARG A 192 35.86 -5.65 -3.14
N ASP A 193 36.63 -6.65 -3.55
CA ASP A 193 37.95 -6.46 -4.17
C ASP A 193 37.85 -6.00 -5.64
N ASP A 194 36.69 -6.14 -6.27
CA ASP A 194 36.41 -5.69 -7.65
C ASP A 194 36.10 -4.18 -7.76
N VAL A 195 35.94 -3.48 -6.62
CA VAL A 195 35.55 -2.07 -6.56
C VAL A 195 36.52 -1.21 -5.74
N VAL A 196 36.64 0.06 -6.12
CA VAL A 196 37.47 1.01 -5.37
C VAL A 196 36.65 1.60 -4.22
N ILE A 197 37.00 1.25 -2.98
CA ILE A 197 36.37 1.78 -1.76
C ILE A 197 37.30 2.82 -1.12
N PHE A 198 36.79 4.03 -0.88
CA PHE A 198 37.50 5.10 -0.18
C PHE A 198 36.59 5.77 0.85
N ARG A 199 37.01 5.80 2.13
CA ARG A 199 36.25 6.39 3.25
C ARG A 199 34.77 5.93 3.29
N HIS A 200 34.55 4.61 3.25
CA HIS A 200 33.21 3.98 3.23
C HIS A 200 32.32 4.43 2.05
N LYS A 201 32.92 4.85 0.94
CA LYS A 201 32.22 5.10 -0.32
C LYS A 201 32.81 4.27 -1.46
N VAL A 202 31.95 3.60 -2.21
CA VAL A 202 32.28 2.90 -3.46
C VAL A 202 32.36 3.94 -4.59
N LEU A 203 33.46 3.95 -5.34
CA LEU A 203 33.70 4.89 -6.43
C LEU A 203 33.34 4.26 -7.78
N ILE A 204 32.18 4.65 -8.33
CA ILE A 204 31.70 4.17 -9.63
C ILE A 204 32.03 5.20 -10.72
N LYS A 205 32.42 4.70 -11.91
CA LYS A 205 32.55 5.51 -13.12
C LYS A 205 31.23 5.41 -13.91
N THR A 206 30.59 6.54 -14.16
CA THR A 206 29.42 6.69 -15.03
C THR A 206 29.84 7.47 -16.29
N PRO A 207 29.00 7.56 -17.33
CA PRO A 207 29.28 8.41 -18.50
C PRO A 207 29.47 9.89 -18.14
N GLU A 208 28.80 10.36 -17.08
CA GLU A 208 28.79 11.74 -16.61
C GLU A 208 29.97 12.08 -15.68
N GLY A 209 30.65 11.07 -15.10
CA GLY A 209 31.81 11.28 -14.26
C GLY A 209 32.09 10.16 -13.25
N LYS A 210 32.68 10.51 -12.11
CA LYS A 210 32.86 9.60 -10.97
C LYS A 210 31.84 9.93 -9.89
N VAL A 211 31.08 8.94 -9.45
CA VAL A 211 30.09 9.06 -8.37
C VAL A 211 30.59 8.28 -7.15
N ALA A 212 30.46 8.88 -5.96
CA ALA A 212 30.86 8.27 -4.69
C ALA A 212 29.61 7.85 -3.90
N ILE A 213 29.34 6.55 -3.86
CA ILE A 213 28.12 5.95 -3.28
C ILE A 213 28.45 5.43 -1.88
N PRO A 214 27.62 5.66 -0.83
CA PRO A 214 27.80 5.02 0.46
C PRO A 214 27.91 3.49 0.32
N GLU A 215 28.95 2.90 0.93
CA GLU A 215 29.24 1.47 0.82
C GLU A 215 28.06 0.62 1.31
N GLU A 216 27.42 1.04 2.41
CA GLU A 216 26.22 0.42 2.95
C GLU A 216 24.98 0.52 2.04
N TYR A 217 24.91 1.51 1.14
CA TYR A 217 23.84 1.57 0.13
C TYR A 217 24.17 0.63 -1.03
N PHE A 218 25.43 0.62 -1.49
CA PHE A 218 25.85 -0.17 -2.65
C PHE A 218 25.70 -1.67 -2.41
N PHE A 219 26.19 -2.17 -1.27
CA PHE A 219 26.18 -3.59 -0.89
C PHE A 219 24.97 -4.01 -0.04
N ARG A 220 23.90 -3.20 0.03
CA ARG A 220 22.71 -3.55 0.83
C ARG A 220 22.04 -4.84 0.33
N GLN A 221 21.64 -5.70 1.25
CA GLN A 221 20.69 -6.77 0.97
C GLN A 221 19.35 -6.11 0.58
N CYS A 222 18.74 -6.58 -0.52
CA CYS A 222 17.49 -6.03 -1.04
C CYS A 222 16.36 -7.09 -0.97
N PRO A 223 15.09 -6.69 -0.83
CA PRO A 223 13.95 -7.59 -0.68
C PRO A 223 13.47 -8.22 -2.01
N TYR A 224 14.38 -8.79 -2.81
CA TYR A 224 14.08 -9.22 -4.19
C TYR A 224 12.88 -10.18 -4.31
N GLU A 225 12.85 -11.19 -3.46
CA GLU A 225 11.79 -12.20 -3.40
C GLU A 225 10.42 -11.55 -3.11
N GLN A 226 10.38 -10.60 -2.17
CA GLN A 226 9.18 -9.83 -1.83
C GLN A 226 8.75 -8.91 -2.97
N LEU A 227 9.69 -8.22 -3.62
CA LEU A 227 9.40 -7.32 -4.74
C LEU A 227 8.79 -8.08 -5.93
N LEU A 228 9.30 -9.28 -6.25
CA LEU A 228 8.71 -10.14 -7.28
C LEU A 228 7.32 -10.66 -6.89
N ALA A 229 7.09 -10.94 -5.59
CA ALA A 229 5.79 -11.43 -5.11
C ALA A 229 4.72 -10.31 -5.01
N CYS A 230 5.14 -9.05 -4.88
CA CYS A 230 4.25 -7.88 -4.98
C CYS A 230 3.92 -7.52 -6.43
N GLY A 231 4.87 -7.74 -7.34
CA GLY A 231 4.73 -7.45 -8.77
C GLY A 231 4.30 -6.00 -9.03
N ALA A 232 3.34 -5.85 -9.93
CA ALA A 232 2.74 -4.57 -10.26
C ALA A 232 1.76 -4.05 -9.19
N GLY A 233 1.43 -4.86 -8.17
CA GLY A 233 0.68 -4.43 -6.99
C GLY A 233 1.34 -3.28 -6.23
N LEU A 234 2.64 -3.04 -6.40
CA LEU A 234 3.37 -1.93 -5.76
C LEU A 234 2.86 -0.52 -6.11
N PHE A 235 2.04 -0.34 -7.15
CA PHE A 235 1.60 0.96 -7.65
C PHE A 235 0.10 1.22 -7.43
N TYR A 236 -0.30 2.44 -7.06
CA TYR A 236 -1.72 2.78 -6.87
C TYR A 236 -2.57 2.64 -8.12
N ILE A 237 -2.00 2.83 -9.31
CA ILE A 237 -2.75 2.67 -10.56
C ILE A 237 -3.21 1.22 -10.79
N THR A 238 -2.61 0.21 -10.15
CA THR A 238 -3.04 -1.19 -10.28
C THR A 238 -4.09 -1.57 -9.24
N GLU A 239 -3.83 -1.32 -7.96
CA GLU A 239 -4.77 -1.67 -6.87
C GLU A 239 -5.94 -0.70 -6.71
N GLY A 240 -5.83 0.51 -7.28
CA GLY A 240 -6.82 1.57 -7.18
C GLY A 240 -6.49 2.55 -6.05
N PHE A 241 -6.40 3.82 -6.38
CA PHE A 241 -6.25 4.88 -5.38
C PHE A 241 -7.60 5.14 -4.70
N PRO A 242 -7.64 5.31 -3.36
CA PRO A 242 -8.86 5.66 -2.65
C PRO A 242 -9.33 7.06 -3.03
N VAL A 243 -10.49 7.13 -3.69
CA VAL A 243 -11.04 8.37 -4.24
C VAL A 243 -11.36 9.37 -3.12
N LEU A 244 -10.84 10.60 -3.26
CA LEU A 244 -11.05 11.71 -2.34
C LEU A 244 -12.19 12.60 -2.85
N ASP A 245 -13.39 12.03 -2.95
CA ASP A 245 -14.55 12.68 -3.59
C ASP A 245 -15.23 13.71 -2.67
N ASP A 246 -14.74 14.95 -2.71
CA ASP A 246 -15.52 16.14 -2.36
C ASP A 246 -15.85 16.94 -3.64
N SER A 247 -16.80 16.41 -4.44
CA SER A 247 -17.27 17.03 -5.68
C SER A 247 -18.27 18.18 -5.45
N ALA A 248 -18.14 18.90 -4.33
CA ALA A 248 -18.90 20.11 -4.03
C ALA A 248 -18.44 21.30 -4.90
N LYS A 249 -19.09 21.45 -6.06
CA LYS A 249 -19.02 22.61 -6.98
C LYS A 249 -17.69 22.82 -7.72
N ARG A 250 -17.56 22.18 -8.88
CA ARG A 250 -17.12 22.91 -10.08
C ARG A 250 -18.20 22.82 -11.15
N LYS A 251 -18.63 23.98 -11.65
CA LYS A 251 -19.22 24.02 -13.01
C LYS A 251 -18.12 23.56 -13.95
N ALA A 252 -18.48 22.85 -15.02
CA ALA A 252 -17.54 22.59 -16.11
C ALA A 252 -17.25 23.89 -16.87
N GLU A 253 -16.37 24.71 -16.31
CA GLU A 253 -15.47 25.49 -17.15
C GLU A 253 -14.66 24.49 -17.97
N LYS A 254 -14.47 24.78 -19.25
CA LYS A 254 -13.52 24.02 -20.07
C LYS A 254 -12.15 24.27 -19.45
N ASP A 255 -11.63 23.28 -18.73
CA ASP A 255 -10.22 23.21 -18.40
C ASP A 255 -9.50 23.17 -19.75
N ASP A 256 -8.80 24.26 -20.12
CA ASP A 256 -7.94 24.25 -21.29
C ASP A 256 -6.90 23.16 -21.06
N SER A 257 -6.94 22.17 -21.96
CA SER A 257 -6.29 20.88 -21.80
C SER A 257 -4.81 21.03 -21.45
N LEU A 258 -4.35 20.25 -20.47
CA LEU A 258 -2.94 19.86 -20.34
C LEU A 258 -2.48 19.42 -21.74
N SER A 259 -1.70 20.28 -22.42
CA SER A 259 -1.32 20.06 -23.81
C SER A 259 -0.26 18.96 -23.88
N PRO A 260 -0.46 17.84 -24.59
CA PRO A 260 0.48 16.71 -24.61
C PRO A 260 1.80 16.96 -25.38
N GLU A 261 2.22 18.22 -25.56
CA GLU A 261 3.10 18.62 -26.67
C GLU A 261 4.39 19.36 -26.25
N ALA A 262 4.73 19.39 -24.95
CA ALA A 262 5.94 20.04 -24.43
C ALA A 262 7.06 19.08 -23.98
N VAL A 263 6.79 17.77 -23.85
CA VAL A 263 7.79 16.75 -23.45
C VAL A 263 7.70 15.55 -24.40
N LEU A 264 8.84 14.90 -24.68
CA LEU A 264 9.02 13.72 -25.55
C LEU A 264 9.03 13.93 -27.08
N SER A 265 10.14 14.47 -27.58
CA SER A 265 10.71 13.96 -28.83
C SER A 265 11.23 12.52 -28.60
N GLY A 266 10.31 11.53 -28.57
CA GLY A 266 10.60 10.19 -28.05
C GLY A 266 9.66 9.04 -28.46
N ASN A 267 9.01 9.16 -29.62
CA ASN A 267 8.28 8.12 -30.38
C ASN A 267 7.61 6.93 -29.64
N ARG A 268 6.29 7.07 -29.45
CA ARG A 268 5.24 6.05 -29.71
C ARG A 268 5.47 4.63 -29.18
N PHE A 269 4.90 4.36 -28.01
CA PHE A 269 4.57 3.02 -27.53
C PHE A 269 3.33 2.46 -28.29
N LEU A 270 3.22 1.13 -28.39
CA LEU A 270 2.21 0.34 -29.12
C LEU A 270 2.29 0.41 -30.66
N GLY A 271 2.74 -0.68 -31.27
CA GLY A 271 2.49 -0.97 -32.68
C GLY A 271 1.01 -1.30 -32.87
N VAL A 272 0.26 -0.38 -33.48
CA VAL A 272 -1.17 -0.56 -33.79
C VAL A 272 -1.31 -1.20 -35.15
N GLU A 273 -1.57 -2.50 -35.17
CA GLU A 273 -2.40 -3.12 -36.22
C GLU A 273 -3.50 -3.95 -35.51
N ASP A 274 -4.74 -3.76 -35.96
CA ASP A 274 -5.97 -4.40 -35.49
C ASP A 274 -6.43 -4.20 -34.02
N PHE A 275 -6.82 -2.95 -33.68
CA PHE A 275 -7.76 -2.70 -32.57
C PHE A 275 -9.03 -1.97 -33.04
N LYS A 276 -10.20 -2.63 -32.93
CA LYS A 276 -11.52 -2.03 -33.17
C LYS A 276 -12.20 -1.71 -31.84
N VAL A 277 -12.65 -0.46 -31.70
CA VAL A 277 -13.39 0.01 -30.53
C VAL A 277 -14.85 -0.48 -30.58
N ILE A 278 -15.31 -1.11 -29.50
CA ILE A 278 -16.74 -1.22 -29.17
C ILE A 278 -16.97 -0.43 -27.89
N LEU A 279 -17.67 0.70 -28.00
CA LEU A 279 -18.09 1.50 -26.86
C LEU A 279 -19.28 0.82 -26.17
N VAL A 280 -19.03 0.19 -25.03
CA VAL A 280 -20.08 -0.21 -24.08
C VAL A 280 -20.16 0.88 -23.01
N HIS A 281 -21.12 1.80 -23.16
CA HIS A 281 -21.46 2.73 -22.09
C HIS A 281 -22.20 1.97 -20.98
N PRO A 282 -21.72 1.98 -19.72
CA PRO A 282 -22.54 1.56 -18.60
C PRO A 282 -23.73 2.52 -18.46
N PRO A 283 -24.95 2.03 -18.20
CA PRO A 283 -26.08 2.90 -17.90
C PRO A 283 -26.00 3.41 -16.47
N SER A 284 -26.58 4.59 -16.27
CA SER A 284 -27.06 5.21 -15.01
C SER A 284 -26.47 6.60 -14.77
N SER A 285 -27.35 7.57 -14.95
CA SER A 285 -27.23 8.92 -14.43
C SER A 285 -27.54 8.94 -12.92
N GLU A 286 -26.56 8.58 -12.10
CA GLU A 286 -26.59 8.86 -10.66
C GLU A 286 -25.38 9.73 -10.30
N LYS A 287 -25.63 10.87 -9.64
CA LYS A 287 -24.55 11.59 -8.96
C LYS A 287 -24.10 10.71 -7.80
N PRO A 288 -22.80 10.36 -7.68
CA PRO A 288 -22.34 9.67 -6.49
C PRO A 288 -22.61 10.56 -5.25
N PRO A 289 -22.99 9.96 -4.10
CA PRO A 289 -23.18 10.72 -2.88
C PRO A 289 -21.85 11.35 -2.41
N PRO A 290 -21.87 12.53 -1.76
CA PRO A 290 -20.67 13.11 -1.19
C PRO A 290 -20.08 12.20 -0.11
N LEU A 291 -18.76 12.29 0.12
CA LEU A 291 -18.08 11.58 1.22
C LEU A 291 -18.72 11.96 2.57
N GLN A 292 -19.55 11.08 3.11
CA GLN A 292 -19.97 11.11 4.51
C GLN A 292 -18.84 10.53 5.36
N LEU A 293 -17.86 11.38 5.68
CA LEU A 293 -16.87 11.08 6.71
C LEU A 293 -17.54 11.32 8.07
N GLU A 294 -17.60 10.28 8.89
CA GLU A 294 -17.96 10.34 10.31
C GLU A 294 -16.67 10.57 11.11
N PRO A 295 -16.37 11.79 11.57
CA PRO A 295 -15.10 12.07 12.25
C PRO A 295 -15.09 11.39 13.62
N GLU A 296 -13.92 10.88 14.02
CA GLU A 296 -13.74 10.36 15.37
C GLU A 296 -13.82 11.49 16.40
N ASP A 297 -14.57 11.27 17.49
CA ASP A 297 -14.58 12.20 18.62
C ASP A 297 -13.22 12.22 19.31
N VAL A 298 -12.61 13.40 19.33
CA VAL A 298 -11.29 13.67 19.91
C VAL A 298 -11.35 14.68 21.05
N SER A 299 -12.55 15.02 21.54
CA SER A 299 -12.79 16.09 22.52
C SER A 299 -12.01 15.89 23.84
N ASP A 300 -11.83 14.63 24.25
CA ASP A 300 -11.08 14.26 25.47
C ASP A 300 -9.54 14.22 25.29
N ARG A 301 -9.02 14.33 24.05
CA ARG A 301 -7.58 14.25 23.79
C ARG A 301 -6.89 15.58 24.11
N PRO A 302 -5.79 15.60 24.89
CA PRO A 302 -5.07 16.83 25.21
C PRO A 302 -4.27 17.37 24.00
N PRO A 303 -4.00 18.68 23.93
CA PRO A 303 -3.09 19.26 22.94
C PRO A 303 -1.63 18.89 23.24
N LEU A 304 -0.85 18.54 22.22
CA LEU A 304 0.59 18.30 22.36
C LEU A 304 1.33 19.62 22.62
N LYS A 305 2.28 19.62 23.55
CA LYS A 305 3.20 20.74 23.81
C LYS A 305 4.61 20.18 23.98
N ILE A 306 5.49 20.42 23.00
CA ILE A 306 6.84 19.83 22.91
C ILE A 306 7.91 20.81 22.40
N TYR A 307 7.55 21.84 21.62
CA TYR A 307 8.54 22.84 21.16
C TYR A 307 8.87 23.88 22.25
N GLN A 308 8.11 23.90 23.35
CA GLN A 308 8.39 24.66 24.56
C GLN A 308 8.41 23.67 25.73
N PRO A 309 9.51 23.53 26.50
CA PRO A 309 10.62 24.49 26.63
C PRO A 309 11.89 24.21 25.80
N GLU A 310 12.09 23.01 25.22
CA GLU A 310 13.37 22.65 24.57
C GLU A 310 13.20 22.23 23.09
N PRO A 311 13.47 23.11 22.10
CA PRO A 311 13.39 22.75 20.68
C PRO A 311 14.26 21.54 20.27
N GLN A 312 15.40 21.34 20.95
CA GLN A 312 16.28 20.19 20.74
C GLN A 312 15.65 18.85 21.21
N GLN A 313 14.55 18.86 21.95
CA GLN A 313 13.82 17.66 22.34
C GLN A 313 13.19 16.95 21.13
N VAL A 314 12.68 17.71 20.15
CA VAL A 314 12.08 17.13 18.94
C VAL A 314 13.14 16.48 18.06
N GLN A 315 14.30 17.10 17.87
CA GLN A 315 15.40 16.47 17.14
C GLN A 315 15.86 15.17 17.82
N ARG A 316 16.01 15.16 19.15
CA ARG A 316 16.36 13.94 19.91
C ARG A 316 15.31 12.84 19.80
N LEU A 317 14.02 13.20 19.82
CA LEU A 317 12.89 12.29 19.61
C LEU A 317 12.97 11.64 18.22
N LEU A 318 13.07 12.46 17.18
CA LEU A 318 13.11 12.00 15.78
C LEU A 318 14.38 11.17 15.50
N ASP A 319 15.52 11.57 16.04
CA ASP A 319 16.77 10.79 16.00
C ASP A 319 16.64 9.44 16.71
N SER A 320 15.93 9.35 17.85
CA SER A 320 15.73 8.08 18.55
C SER A 320 14.92 7.08 17.73
N LEU A 321 13.92 7.55 16.97
CA LEU A 321 13.12 6.72 16.08
C LEU A 321 13.95 6.15 14.91
N MET A 322 14.97 6.86 14.43
CA MET A 322 15.79 6.41 13.29
C MET A 322 16.55 5.09 13.52
N THR A 323 16.59 4.58 14.76
CA THR A 323 17.12 3.26 15.09
C THR A 323 16.23 2.09 14.65
N PHE A 324 14.97 2.35 14.29
CA PHE A 324 13.98 1.36 13.85
C PHE A 324 13.66 1.47 12.35
N SER A 325 13.06 0.43 11.77
CA SER A 325 12.53 0.47 10.40
C SER A 325 11.31 1.39 10.28
N GLU A 326 11.02 1.86 9.07
CA GLU A 326 9.92 2.78 8.77
C GLU A 326 8.58 2.42 9.41
N GLY A 327 8.14 1.15 9.26
CA GLY A 327 6.88 0.68 9.83
C GLY A 327 6.86 0.72 11.36
N LEU A 328 8.00 0.41 12.01
CA LEU A 328 8.14 0.53 13.46
C LEU A 328 8.24 1.99 13.91
N GLN A 329 8.93 2.85 13.15
CA GLN A 329 8.98 4.29 13.42
C GLN A 329 7.57 4.89 13.40
N PHE A 330 6.80 4.58 12.35
CA PHE A 330 5.42 5.04 12.24
C PHE A 330 4.53 4.44 13.32
N LYS A 331 4.66 3.13 13.63
CA LYS A 331 3.91 2.49 14.73
C LYS A 331 4.14 3.21 16.06
N PHE A 332 5.40 3.41 16.46
CA PHE A 332 5.73 4.12 17.70
C PHE A 332 5.30 5.59 17.65
N PHE A 333 5.39 6.25 16.50
CA PHE A 333 4.92 7.61 16.33
C PHE A 333 3.38 7.69 16.49
N LYS A 334 2.65 6.75 15.91
CA LYS A 334 1.19 6.64 15.98
C LYS A 334 0.73 6.40 17.42
N GLU A 335 1.21 5.32 18.04
CA GLU A 335 0.86 4.92 19.41
C GLU A 335 1.24 5.98 20.47
N LYS A 336 2.28 6.78 20.22
CA LYS A 336 2.78 7.78 21.16
C LYS A 336 2.23 9.18 20.92
N TYR A 337 1.88 9.53 19.68
CA TYR A 337 1.46 10.89 19.31
C TYR A 337 0.08 10.93 18.63
N LEU A 338 -0.08 10.30 17.45
CA LEU A 338 -1.31 10.40 16.65
C LEU A 338 -2.56 9.89 17.40
N ASP A 339 -2.44 8.79 18.13
CA ASP A 339 -3.56 8.17 18.86
C ASP A 339 -3.87 8.89 20.20
N LYS A 340 -2.97 9.74 20.69
CA LYS A 340 -3.00 10.27 22.07
C LYS A 340 -3.33 11.76 22.18
N TYR A 341 -2.94 12.57 21.21
CA TYR A 341 -3.13 14.02 21.28
C TYR A 341 -4.19 14.51 20.29
N HIS A 342 -4.68 15.72 20.51
CA HIS A 342 -5.71 16.33 19.69
C HIS A 342 -5.17 16.65 18.27
N PRO A 343 -5.83 16.20 17.18
CA PRO A 343 -5.32 16.32 15.81
C PRO A 343 -5.24 17.75 15.26
N ASP A 344 -6.00 18.69 15.84
CA ASP A 344 -6.02 20.11 15.42
C ASP A 344 -5.33 21.09 16.39
N GLN A 345 -4.90 20.65 17.58
CA GLN A 345 -4.45 21.56 18.64
C GLN A 345 -3.00 21.29 19.08
N GLY A 346 -2.30 22.38 19.42
CA GLY A 346 -0.92 22.31 19.87
C GLY A 346 0.05 21.89 18.75
N ASP A 347 1.09 21.16 19.14
CA ASP A 347 2.29 20.94 18.32
C ASP A 347 2.22 19.69 17.42
N LEU A 348 1.16 18.87 17.51
CA LEU A 348 1.06 17.60 16.78
C LEU A 348 1.15 17.74 15.25
N PRO A 349 0.54 18.75 14.59
CA PRO A 349 0.68 18.92 13.14
C PRO A 349 2.13 19.20 12.74
N ARG A 350 2.82 20.08 13.48
CA ARG A 350 4.22 20.41 13.22
C ARG A 350 5.13 19.20 13.43
N LEU A 351 4.93 18.46 14.52
CA LEU A 351 5.70 17.24 14.80
C LEU A 351 5.47 16.17 13.72
N THR A 352 4.25 16.04 13.21
CA THR A 352 3.92 15.10 12.12
C THR A 352 4.59 15.50 10.81
N ARG A 353 4.60 16.80 10.47
CA ARG A 353 5.32 17.36 9.31
C ARG A 353 6.83 17.10 9.39
N GLU A 354 7.44 17.36 10.55
CA GLU A 354 8.86 17.12 10.79
C GLU A 354 9.20 15.61 10.80
N PHE A 355 8.32 14.75 11.32
CA PHE A 355 8.47 13.29 11.23
C PHE A 355 8.42 12.78 9.79
N ILE A 356 7.47 13.25 8.98
CA ILE A 356 7.39 12.93 7.55
C ILE A 356 8.71 13.33 6.85
N LYS A 357 9.14 14.59 6.99
CA LYS A 357 10.34 15.13 6.33
C LYS A 357 11.64 14.44 6.76
N LEU A 358 11.83 14.21 8.07
CA LEU A 358 13.12 13.78 8.60
C LEU A 358 13.25 12.27 8.76
N ASN A 359 12.15 11.54 8.94
CA ASN A 359 12.17 10.13 9.28
C ASN A 359 11.60 9.23 8.18
N LEU A 360 10.61 9.68 7.40
CA LEU A 360 10.00 8.87 6.34
C LEU A 360 10.60 9.14 4.95
N SER A 361 11.07 10.36 4.67
CA SER A 361 11.75 10.69 3.41
C SER A 361 13.03 9.87 3.19
N ASN A 362 13.31 9.53 1.93
CA ASN A 362 14.48 8.76 1.51
C ASN A 362 15.17 9.45 0.30
N VAL A 363 16.45 9.14 0.08
CA VAL A 363 17.23 9.61 -1.08
C VAL A 363 17.55 8.42 -1.98
N ILE A 364 17.20 8.52 -3.26
CA ILE A 364 17.55 7.52 -4.27
C ILE A 364 18.80 8.00 -5.01
N ILE A 365 19.89 7.24 -4.87
CA ILE A 365 21.14 7.52 -5.58
C ILE A 365 21.03 6.91 -6.99
N ALA A 366 20.41 7.64 -7.91
CA ALA A 366 20.15 7.23 -9.29
C ALA A 366 21.34 7.50 -10.22
N TYR A 367 22.48 6.85 -9.97
CA TYR A 367 23.72 7.02 -10.74
C TYR A 367 23.77 6.21 -12.05
N ASN A 368 22.83 5.30 -12.26
CA ASN A 368 22.51 4.70 -13.56
C ASN A 368 21.03 4.24 -13.56
N PRO A 369 20.42 3.93 -14.72
CA PRO A 369 19.00 3.63 -14.82
C PRO A 369 18.55 2.42 -13.98
N ILE A 370 19.34 1.32 -13.95
CA ILE A 370 19.01 0.13 -13.15
C ILE A 370 19.04 0.45 -11.64
N ALA A 371 20.04 1.19 -11.16
CA ALA A 371 20.14 1.56 -9.75
C ALA A 371 19.03 2.54 -9.32
N GLY A 372 18.69 3.49 -10.20
CA GLY A 372 17.57 4.41 -10.00
C GLY A 372 16.23 3.68 -9.92
N ALA A 373 15.84 2.98 -11.00
CA ALA A 373 14.56 2.28 -11.08
C ALA A 373 14.38 1.25 -9.95
N PHE A 374 15.42 0.45 -9.64
CA PHE A 374 15.35 -0.47 -8.51
C PHE A 374 15.19 0.25 -7.16
N GLY A 375 15.86 1.39 -6.97
CA GLY A 375 15.70 2.21 -5.76
C GLY A 375 14.28 2.76 -5.59
N PHE A 376 13.58 3.08 -6.68
CA PHE A 376 12.16 3.45 -6.63
C PHE A 376 11.28 2.26 -6.24
N ILE A 377 11.42 1.11 -6.92
CA ILE A 377 10.65 -0.13 -6.61
C ILE A 377 10.84 -0.53 -5.14
N GLU A 378 12.08 -0.53 -4.65
CA GLU A 378 12.41 -0.85 -3.26
C GLU A 378 11.79 0.16 -2.28
N GLN A 379 11.83 1.46 -2.59
CA GLN A 379 11.23 2.48 -1.73
C GLN A 379 9.70 2.34 -1.64
N LEU A 380 9.01 2.08 -2.77
CA LEU A 380 7.56 1.86 -2.78
C LEU A 380 7.17 0.70 -1.85
N PHE A 381 7.90 -0.42 -1.94
CA PHE A 381 7.72 -1.56 -1.05
C PHE A 381 7.84 -1.18 0.44
N TYR A 382 8.86 -0.41 0.82
CA TYR A 382 9.02 0.02 2.21
C TYR A 382 8.02 1.09 2.66
N SER A 383 7.41 1.87 1.76
CA SER A 383 6.52 2.95 2.15
C SER A 383 5.03 2.65 2.05
N LYS A 384 4.57 1.83 1.09
CA LYS A 384 3.15 1.71 0.71
C LYS A 384 2.16 1.48 1.86
N HIS A 385 2.57 0.78 2.91
CA HIS A 385 1.73 0.55 4.10
C HIS A 385 1.48 1.81 4.94
N LEU A 386 2.43 2.74 4.96
CA LEU A 386 2.33 4.04 5.64
C LEU A 386 1.25 4.88 4.97
N ASP A 387 1.20 4.88 3.65
CA ASP A 387 0.23 5.62 2.84
C ASP A 387 -1.20 5.22 3.19
N TYR A 388 -1.50 3.91 3.29
CA TYR A 388 -2.80 3.45 3.79
C TYR A 388 -3.09 3.94 5.21
N ALA A 389 -2.09 3.95 6.09
CA ALA A 389 -2.26 4.40 7.48
C ALA A 389 -2.46 5.92 7.61
N PHE A 390 -1.77 6.74 6.80
CA PHE A 390 -1.96 8.19 6.75
C PHE A 390 -3.30 8.57 6.14
N LEU A 391 -3.72 7.88 5.07
CA LEU A 391 -5.05 8.04 4.50
C LEU A 391 -6.15 7.69 5.52
N GLU A 392 -6.01 6.57 6.23
CA GLU A 392 -6.99 6.14 7.23
C GLU A 392 -7.03 7.12 8.41
N TYR A 393 -5.88 7.65 8.82
CA TYR A 393 -5.80 8.75 9.78
C TYR A 393 -6.54 10.01 9.28
N TRP A 394 -6.36 10.40 8.01
CA TRP A 394 -7.09 11.53 7.42
C TRP A 394 -8.61 11.29 7.40
N ARG A 395 -9.08 10.08 7.08
CA ARG A 395 -10.52 9.74 7.09
C ARG A 395 -11.14 9.85 8.48
N ARG A 396 -10.40 9.47 9.54
CA ARG A 396 -10.85 9.57 10.94
C ARG A 396 -10.79 11.00 11.48
N HIS A 397 -9.85 11.80 10.99
CA HIS A 397 -9.62 13.18 11.46
C HIS A 397 -9.58 14.20 10.31
N PRO A 398 -10.62 14.26 9.46
CA PRO A 398 -10.63 15.12 8.29
C PRO A 398 -10.66 16.60 8.70
N TYR A 399 -10.16 17.45 7.82
CA TYR A 399 -10.10 18.91 7.99
C TYR A 399 -9.24 19.43 9.17
N THR A 400 -8.67 18.54 9.98
CA THR A 400 -7.73 18.89 11.06
C THR A 400 -6.34 19.22 10.52
N ARG A 401 -5.58 20.07 11.21
CA ARG A 401 -4.19 20.41 10.87
C ARG A 401 -3.30 19.18 10.69
N THR A 402 -3.40 18.15 11.53
CA THR A 402 -2.61 16.91 11.36
C THR A 402 -3.15 16.07 10.19
N GLY A 403 -4.46 16.06 9.95
CA GLY A 403 -5.06 15.44 8.77
C GLY A 403 -4.57 16.05 7.46
N TRP A 404 -4.32 17.37 7.43
CA TRP A 404 -3.72 18.03 6.26
C TRP A 404 -2.26 17.59 6.00
N GLU A 405 -1.46 17.34 7.04
CA GLU A 405 -0.10 16.78 6.85
C GLU A 405 -0.15 15.36 6.25
N ALA A 406 -1.17 14.57 6.61
CA ALA A 406 -1.39 13.27 6.00
C ALA A 406 -1.74 13.39 4.50
N LEU A 407 -2.55 14.37 4.08
CA LEU A 407 -2.81 14.59 2.65
C LEU A 407 -1.58 15.11 1.88
N PHE A 408 -0.73 15.95 2.48
CA PHE A 408 0.54 16.33 1.86
C PHE A 408 1.47 15.12 1.66
N TYR A 409 1.55 14.21 2.64
CA TYR A 409 2.30 12.96 2.51
C TYR A 409 1.82 12.15 1.30
N ILE A 410 0.51 11.93 1.23
CA ILE A 410 -0.15 11.17 0.18
C ILE A 410 0.05 11.80 -1.22
N ALA A 411 -0.08 13.11 -1.35
CA ALA A 411 0.19 13.83 -2.61
C ALA A 411 1.66 13.67 -3.04
N SER A 412 2.60 13.80 -2.10
CA SER A 412 4.03 13.61 -2.38
C SER A 412 4.37 12.18 -2.83
N HIS A 413 3.58 11.20 -2.38
CA HIS A 413 3.73 9.80 -2.77
C HIS A 413 3.14 9.49 -4.15
N LEU A 414 2.06 10.17 -4.57
CA LEU A 414 1.62 10.14 -5.97
C LEU A 414 2.70 10.67 -6.92
N ASN A 415 3.36 11.78 -6.58
CA ASN A 415 4.50 12.28 -7.36
C ASN A 415 5.71 11.33 -7.32
N PHE A 416 5.94 10.68 -6.18
CA PHE A 416 6.99 9.67 -6.06
C PHE A 416 6.74 8.46 -6.97
N GLU A 417 5.51 7.93 -7.01
CA GLU A 417 5.12 6.86 -7.94
C GLU A 417 5.17 7.29 -9.41
N LYS A 418 4.68 8.50 -9.74
CA LYS A 418 4.77 9.10 -11.09
C LYS A 418 6.21 9.08 -11.59
N ARG A 419 7.15 9.61 -10.80
CA ARG A 419 8.58 9.63 -11.12
C ARG A 419 9.17 8.22 -11.17
N GLY A 420 8.81 7.35 -10.22
CA GLY A 420 9.23 5.95 -10.22
C GLY A 420 8.86 5.23 -11.52
N LEU A 421 7.62 5.39 -11.99
CA LEU A 421 7.16 4.80 -13.24
C LEU A 421 7.97 5.27 -14.46
N ALA A 422 8.28 6.56 -14.56
CA ALA A 422 9.13 7.10 -15.61
C ALA A 422 10.54 6.47 -15.56
N TYR A 423 11.14 6.33 -14.37
CA TYR A 423 12.42 5.63 -14.20
C TYR A 423 12.34 4.15 -14.59
N LEU A 424 11.28 3.42 -14.22
CA LEU A 424 11.07 2.04 -14.66
C LEU A 424 11.00 1.91 -16.18
N TYR A 425 10.24 2.80 -16.85
CA TYR A 425 10.13 2.83 -18.30
C TYR A 425 11.49 3.02 -18.97
N HIS A 426 12.26 4.02 -18.55
CA HIS A 426 13.59 4.28 -19.10
C HIS A 426 14.60 3.16 -18.81
N ALA A 427 14.51 2.49 -17.66
CA ALA A 427 15.41 1.40 -17.29
C ALA A 427 15.06 0.04 -17.94
N TYR A 428 13.86 -0.12 -18.50
CA TYR A 428 13.37 -1.43 -18.95
C TYR A 428 14.19 -2.07 -20.09
N ASP A 429 14.59 -1.28 -21.10
CA ASP A 429 15.44 -1.80 -22.18
C ASP A 429 16.85 -2.13 -21.70
N GLU A 430 17.42 -1.31 -20.81
CA GLU A 430 18.72 -1.59 -20.19
C GLU A 430 18.66 -2.86 -19.32
N ALA A 431 17.58 -3.05 -18.54
CA ALA A 431 17.37 -4.25 -17.75
C ALA A 431 17.34 -5.52 -18.63
N LYS A 432 16.60 -5.51 -19.75
CA LYS A 432 16.61 -6.64 -20.71
C LYS A 432 18.00 -6.90 -21.30
N ILE A 433 18.79 -5.86 -21.55
CA ILE A 433 20.17 -5.98 -22.04
C ILE A 433 21.08 -6.58 -20.95
N ALA A 434 21.02 -6.08 -19.72
CA ALA A 434 21.83 -6.54 -18.58
C ALA A 434 21.61 -8.02 -18.26
N LEU A 435 20.36 -8.51 -18.38
CA LEU A 435 20.06 -9.93 -18.21
C LEU A 435 20.81 -10.82 -19.23
N ARG A 436 20.95 -10.36 -20.48
CA ARG A 436 21.61 -11.09 -21.58
C ARG A 436 23.13 -10.98 -21.61
N ARG A 437 23.73 -9.93 -21.02
CA ARG A 437 25.19 -9.75 -20.96
C ARG A 437 25.85 -10.87 -20.16
N TRP A 438 27.06 -11.26 -20.54
CA TRP A 438 27.89 -12.22 -19.80
C TRP A 438 28.91 -11.48 -18.91
N GLY A 439 29.30 -12.11 -17.80
CA GLY A 439 30.19 -11.51 -16.80
C GLY A 439 29.47 -10.70 -15.72
N VAL A 440 30.26 -10.21 -14.76
CA VAL A 440 29.85 -9.32 -13.67
C VAL A 440 30.19 -7.89 -14.08
N GLU A 441 29.21 -6.98 -14.01
CA GLU A 441 29.44 -5.54 -14.19
C GLU A 441 29.50 -4.89 -12.80
N THR A 442 30.62 -4.23 -12.49
CA THR A 442 30.90 -3.68 -11.15
C THR A 442 30.23 -2.35 -10.86
N ASP A 443 29.45 -1.81 -11.81
CA ASP A 443 28.70 -0.57 -11.64
C ASP A 443 27.49 -0.74 -10.72
N VAL A 444 26.91 -1.95 -10.60
CA VAL A 444 25.79 -2.22 -9.67
C VAL A 444 25.95 -3.58 -9.00
N HIS A 445 26.09 -3.62 -7.67
CA HIS A 445 26.01 -4.89 -6.94
C HIS A 445 24.67 -5.59 -7.18
N GLN A 446 24.71 -6.88 -7.55
CA GLN A 446 23.55 -7.70 -7.92
C GLN A 446 22.73 -7.14 -9.10
N LYS A 447 23.41 -6.53 -10.09
CA LYS A 447 22.80 -5.92 -11.28
C LYS A 447 21.77 -6.79 -11.97
N LYS A 448 22.07 -8.08 -12.18
CA LYS A 448 21.17 -9.03 -12.85
C LYS A 448 19.88 -9.29 -12.05
N ALA A 449 19.96 -9.43 -10.72
CA ALA A 449 18.78 -9.57 -9.87
C ALA A 449 17.92 -8.29 -9.90
N LYS A 450 18.54 -7.11 -9.84
CA LYS A 450 17.85 -5.81 -9.94
C LYS A 450 17.18 -5.64 -11.31
N ALA A 451 17.86 -5.96 -12.39
CA ALA A 451 17.33 -5.96 -13.75
C ALA A 451 16.17 -6.96 -13.93
N TYR A 452 16.24 -8.13 -13.29
CA TYR A 452 15.15 -9.11 -13.33
C TYR A 452 13.89 -8.59 -12.64
N VAL A 453 14.03 -8.01 -11.44
CA VAL A 453 12.89 -7.36 -10.73
C VAL A 453 12.28 -6.25 -11.58
N ILE A 454 13.10 -5.35 -12.16
CA ILE A 454 12.62 -4.27 -13.03
C ILE A 454 11.81 -4.84 -14.22
N LYS A 455 12.34 -5.85 -14.91
CA LYS A 455 11.66 -6.50 -16.04
C LYS A 455 10.30 -7.07 -15.62
N GLU A 456 10.28 -7.92 -14.61
CA GLU A 456 9.07 -8.65 -14.19
C GLU A 456 7.97 -7.71 -13.69
N VAL A 457 8.33 -6.77 -12.80
CA VAL A 457 7.39 -5.76 -12.27
C VAL A 457 6.83 -4.89 -13.39
N PHE A 458 7.67 -4.47 -14.34
CA PHE A 458 7.24 -3.58 -15.42
C PHE A 458 6.40 -4.29 -16.49
N GLU A 459 6.72 -5.52 -16.87
CA GLU A 459 5.92 -6.31 -17.81
C GLU A 459 4.52 -6.62 -17.26
N GLU A 460 4.43 -6.95 -15.97
CA GLU A 460 3.15 -7.14 -15.27
C GLU A 460 2.35 -5.83 -15.21
N LEU A 461 2.99 -4.71 -14.89
CA LEU A 461 2.36 -3.40 -14.83
C LEU A 461 1.82 -2.97 -16.20
N LEU A 462 2.61 -3.15 -17.27
CA LEU A 462 2.16 -2.91 -18.64
C LEU A 462 0.95 -3.78 -19.04
N SER A 463 0.85 -5.01 -18.54
CA SER A 463 -0.31 -5.87 -18.76
C SER A 463 -1.57 -5.27 -18.11
N ILE A 464 -1.48 -4.87 -16.84
CA ILE A 464 -2.60 -4.28 -16.09
C ILE A 464 -3.02 -2.93 -16.71
N LEU A 465 -2.06 -2.07 -17.08
CA LEU A 465 -2.35 -0.77 -17.71
C LEU A 465 -3.11 -0.92 -19.03
N LYS A 466 -2.73 -1.89 -19.87
CA LYS A 466 -3.45 -2.23 -21.11
C LYS A 466 -4.86 -2.74 -20.83
N GLN A 467 -5.03 -3.61 -19.82
CA GLN A 467 -6.35 -4.12 -19.42
C GLN A 467 -7.28 -2.99 -18.90
N LYS A 468 -6.71 -1.98 -18.23
CA LYS A 468 -7.42 -0.77 -17.78
C LYS A 468 -7.66 0.27 -18.90
N GLY A 469 -7.15 0.03 -20.11
CA GLY A 469 -7.40 0.88 -21.28
C GLY A 469 -6.49 2.10 -21.44
N TYR A 470 -5.40 2.20 -20.67
CA TYR A 470 -4.37 3.23 -20.88
C TYR A 470 -3.61 2.94 -22.18
N LYS A 471 -3.39 3.97 -23.00
CA LYS A 471 -2.82 3.85 -24.36
C LYS A 471 -1.34 4.21 -24.38
N SER A 472 -0.89 5.09 -23.50
CA SER A 472 0.48 5.57 -23.43
C SER A 472 1.01 5.64 -21.98
N LEU A 473 2.32 5.86 -21.83
CA LEU A 473 2.91 6.23 -20.55
C LEU A 473 2.42 7.60 -20.10
N ASP A 474 2.28 8.55 -21.03
CA ASP A 474 1.88 9.93 -20.75
C ASP A 474 0.45 10.00 -20.19
N ASP A 475 -0.46 9.13 -20.67
CA ASP A 475 -1.82 8.97 -20.11
C ASP A 475 -1.76 8.65 -18.60
N VAL A 476 -0.80 7.83 -18.20
CA VAL A 476 -0.60 7.37 -16.83
C VAL A 476 0.08 8.43 -15.97
N LEU A 477 1.14 9.06 -16.48
CA LEU A 477 1.82 10.14 -15.75
C LEU A 477 0.87 11.33 -15.54
N THR A 478 0.08 11.67 -16.56
CA THR A 478 -1.00 12.66 -16.50
C THR A 478 -2.05 12.28 -15.45
N TRP A 479 -2.44 11.00 -15.35
CA TRP A 479 -3.38 10.54 -14.32
C TRP A 479 -2.85 10.75 -12.90
N TYR A 480 -1.56 10.46 -12.64
CA TYR A 480 -0.93 10.74 -11.35
C TYR A 480 -0.88 12.26 -11.06
N ALA A 481 -0.47 13.07 -12.04
CA ALA A 481 -0.42 14.53 -11.90
C ALA A 481 -1.82 15.14 -11.65
N GLN A 482 -2.87 14.61 -12.30
CA GLN A 482 -4.25 15.00 -12.05
C GLN A 482 -4.68 14.65 -10.61
N LYS A 483 -4.38 13.44 -10.13
CA LYS A 483 -4.72 12.99 -8.77
C LYS A 483 -3.97 13.80 -7.70
N GLU A 484 -2.70 14.13 -7.94
CA GLU A 484 -1.94 15.03 -7.08
C GLU A 484 -2.54 16.46 -7.06
N ALA A 485 -2.87 17.01 -8.24
CA ALA A 485 -3.50 18.32 -8.37
C ALA A 485 -4.89 18.38 -7.73
N GLU A 486 -5.68 17.29 -7.77
CA GLU A 486 -6.96 17.19 -7.06
C GLU A 486 -6.78 17.36 -5.55
N ILE A 487 -5.76 16.73 -4.94
CA ILE A 487 -5.45 16.87 -3.51
C ILE A 487 -5.08 18.31 -3.17
N TYR A 488 -4.17 18.94 -3.93
CA TYR A 488 -3.80 20.33 -3.66
C TYR A 488 -4.97 21.30 -3.88
N LYS A 489 -5.80 21.10 -4.93
CA LYS A 489 -7.00 21.91 -5.18
C LYS A 489 -8.05 21.75 -4.07
N PHE A 490 -8.19 20.55 -3.49
CA PHE A 490 -9.04 20.28 -2.33
C PHE A 490 -8.50 20.97 -1.06
N MET A 491 -7.21 20.85 -0.75
CA MET A 491 -6.62 21.56 0.39
C MET A 491 -6.68 23.09 0.22
N ALA A 492 -6.55 23.59 -1.00
CA ALA A 492 -6.60 25.03 -1.30
C ALA A 492 -7.97 25.66 -1.03
N SER A 493 -9.08 24.93 -1.19
CA SER A 493 -10.42 25.48 -0.97
C SER A 493 -10.76 25.75 0.51
N HIS A 494 -9.95 25.23 1.45
CA HIS A 494 -10.21 25.30 2.89
C HIS A 494 -9.62 26.55 3.59
N GLY A 495 -8.90 27.42 2.85
CA GLY A 495 -8.43 28.72 3.36
C GLY A 495 -7.23 28.66 4.32
N GLY A 496 -6.91 29.78 4.97
CA GLY A 496 -5.87 29.87 6.01
C GLY A 496 -4.44 29.47 5.56
N GLU A 497 -3.62 28.99 6.49
CA GLU A 497 -2.25 28.50 6.21
C GLU A 497 -2.26 27.35 5.19
N ILE A 498 -3.25 26.45 5.28
CA ILE A 498 -3.35 25.27 4.41
C ILE A 498 -3.55 25.67 2.94
N LYS A 499 -4.36 26.71 2.65
CA LYS A 499 -4.47 27.27 1.29
C LYS A 499 -3.10 27.61 0.70
N ASN A 500 -2.31 28.40 1.42
CA ASN A 500 -1.04 28.92 0.91
C ASN A 500 -0.01 27.81 0.68
N ARG A 501 0.07 26.83 1.59
CA ARG A 501 0.90 25.63 1.41
C ARG A 501 0.46 24.78 0.20
N ALA A 502 -0.85 24.60 0.04
CA ALA A 502 -1.40 23.79 -1.05
C ALA A 502 -1.22 24.46 -2.42
N LEU A 503 -1.40 25.78 -2.51
CA LEU A 503 -1.09 26.55 -3.72
C LEU A 503 0.41 26.54 -4.04
N PHE A 504 1.29 26.60 -3.04
CA PHE A 504 2.73 26.49 -3.27
C PHE A 504 3.08 25.14 -3.91
N ALA A 505 2.59 24.04 -3.33
CA ALA A 505 2.76 22.69 -3.86
C ALA A 505 2.11 22.48 -5.24
N LEU A 506 0.93 23.06 -5.50
CA LEU A 506 0.28 23.01 -6.82
C LEU A 506 1.09 23.76 -7.88
N GLY A 507 1.69 24.89 -7.55
CA GLY A 507 2.60 25.59 -8.46
C GLY A 507 3.90 24.82 -8.70
N LEU A 508 4.44 24.12 -7.69
CA LEU A 508 5.57 23.20 -7.87
C LEU A 508 5.22 22.05 -8.82
N LEU A 509 4.02 21.47 -8.70
CA LEU A 509 3.55 20.45 -9.65
C LEU A 509 3.49 21.00 -11.08
N HIS A 510 2.85 22.16 -11.30
CA HIS A 510 2.82 22.79 -12.63
C HIS A 510 4.24 23.11 -13.14
N TRP A 511 5.17 23.46 -12.26
CA TRP A 511 6.57 23.68 -12.62
C TRP A 511 7.29 22.39 -13.06
N GLU A 512 7.06 21.27 -12.37
CA GLU A 512 7.61 19.96 -12.73
C GLU A 512 7.07 19.43 -14.06
N GLU A 513 5.80 19.71 -14.39
CA GLU A 513 5.17 19.34 -15.68
C GLU A 513 5.56 20.28 -16.84
N GLY A 514 6.39 21.30 -16.60
CA GLY A 514 6.79 22.29 -17.63
C GLY A 514 5.72 23.35 -17.95
N GLU A 515 4.72 23.51 -17.08
CA GLU A 515 3.67 24.53 -17.18
C GLU A 515 4.06 25.82 -16.40
N GLU A 516 5.26 26.37 -16.62
CA GLU A 516 5.83 27.40 -15.72
C GLU A 516 5.00 28.70 -15.65
N GLU A 517 4.30 29.09 -16.71
CA GLU A 517 3.36 30.24 -16.67
C GLU A 517 2.17 29.99 -15.73
N LYS A 518 1.69 28.74 -15.68
CA LYS A 518 0.59 28.30 -14.82
C LYS A 518 1.03 28.17 -13.37
N ALA A 519 2.26 27.70 -13.13
CA ALA A 519 2.90 27.74 -11.82
C ALA A 519 2.98 29.18 -11.28
N LEU A 520 3.46 30.12 -12.11
CA LEU A 520 3.51 31.55 -11.77
C LEU A 520 2.12 32.16 -11.53
N SER A 521 1.08 31.71 -12.23
CA SER A 521 -0.30 32.13 -12.00
C SER A 521 -0.83 31.64 -10.64
N VAL A 522 -0.68 30.35 -10.34
CA VAL A 522 -1.10 29.74 -9.06
C VAL A 522 -0.38 30.39 -7.87
N TRP A 523 0.90 30.75 -8.03
CA TRP A 523 1.67 31.42 -6.98
C TRP A 523 1.27 32.88 -6.73
N GLN A 524 0.56 33.56 -7.65
CA GLN A 524 0.03 34.91 -7.41
C GLN A 524 -1.09 34.91 -6.37
N ASP A 525 -1.84 33.81 -6.23
CA ASP A 525 -2.95 33.67 -5.28
C ASP A 525 -2.50 33.36 -3.83
N ILE A 526 -1.19 33.24 -3.58
CA ILE A 526 -0.62 32.97 -2.26
C ILE A 526 -0.48 34.26 -1.45
N ASP A 527 -1.11 34.28 -0.28
CA ASP A 527 -1.18 35.44 0.61
C ASP A 527 0.22 35.95 0.98
N SER A 528 0.41 37.27 0.96
CA SER A 528 1.72 37.92 1.20
C SER A 528 2.38 37.54 2.54
N ALA A 529 1.58 37.20 3.55
CA ALA A 529 2.02 36.76 4.87
C ALA A 529 2.51 35.30 4.94
N TYR A 530 2.41 34.51 3.86
CA TYR A 530 2.90 33.13 3.85
C TYR A 530 4.44 33.09 4.01
N ALA A 531 4.90 32.51 5.11
CA ALA A 531 6.29 32.61 5.60
C ALA A 531 7.16 31.39 5.23
N ASP A 532 7.11 30.95 3.97
CA ASP A 532 7.99 29.93 3.41
C ASP A 532 9.19 30.59 2.73
N GLU A 533 10.41 30.28 3.16
CA GLU A 533 11.65 30.96 2.71
C GLU A 533 11.85 30.81 1.20
N THR A 534 11.75 29.60 0.67
CA THR A 534 11.87 29.31 -0.76
C THR A 534 10.82 30.07 -1.56
N PHE A 535 9.59 30.17 -1.04
CA PHE A 535 8.56 30.95 -1.71
C PHE A 535 8.77 32.48 -1.65
N GLN A 536 9.38 33.01 -0.59
CA GLN A 536 9.71 34.44 -0.54
C GLN A 536 10.76 34.82 -1.60
N ASP A 537 11.79 33.98 -1.81
CA ASP A 537 12.75 34.17 -2.91
C ASP A 537 12.06 34.15 -4.28
N ILE A 538 11.16 33.18 -4.50
CA ILE A 538 10.36 33.08 -5.74
C ILE A 538 9.49 34.33 -5.94
N ARG A 539 8.82 34.78 -4.88
CA ARG A 539 7.98 35.99 -4.90
C ARG A 539 8.80 37.25 -5.20
N GLU A 540 10.02 37.37 -4.66
CA GLU A 540 10.91 38.48 -4.99
C GLU A 540 11.26 38.46 -6.49
N ILE A 541 11.63 37.31 -7.04
CA ILE A 541 11.92 37.14 -8.48
C ILE A 541 10.69 37.46 -9.34
N MET A 542 9.49 37.08 -8.90
CA MET A 542 8.23 37.41 -9.59
C MET A 542 7.97 38.92 -9.63
N SER A 543 8.33 39.65 -8.56
CA SER A 543 8.16 41.11 -8.46
C SER A 543 9.07 41.90 -9.40
N TYR A 544 10.20 41.34 -9.83
CA TYR A 544 11.14 42.02 -10.71
C TYR A 544 10.56 42.24 -12.13
N SER A 545 10.78 43.44 -12.66
CA SER A 545 10.50 43.78 -14.07
C SER A 545 11.57 43.18 -15.01
N LEU A 546 11.54 41.85 -15.15
CA LEU A 546 12.43 41.06 -15.99
C LEU A 546 11.65 40.26 -17.04
N PRO A 547 12.25 39.96 -18.22
CA PRO A 547 11.65 39.04 -19.18
C PRO A 547 11.33 37.67 -18.55
N LEU A 548 10.19 37.08 -18.94
CA LEU A 548 9.69 35.83 -18.37
C LEU A 548 10.75 34.72 -18.32
N ALA A 549 11.45 34.45 -19.43
CA ALA A 549 12.50 33.44 -19.50
C ALA A 549 13.65 33.67 -18.50
N LYS A 550 13.95 34.92 -18.12
CA LYS A 550 14.94 35.24 -17.09
C LYS A 550 14.41 34.95 -15.69
N ARG A 551 13.14 35.29 -15.40
CA ARG A 551 12.47 34.91 -14.14
C ARG A 551 12.41 33.39 -13.98
N ILE A 552 12.02 32.67 -15.05
CA ILE A 552 11.98 31.19 -15.06
C ILE A 552 13.37 30.62 -14.72
N LYS A 553 14.43 31.10 -15.37
CA LYS A 553 15.81 30.66 -15.09
C LYS A 553 16.24 30.93 -13.64
N MET A 554 15.85 32.07 -13.06
CA MET A 554 16.18 32.42 -11.67
C MET A 554 15.42 31.55 -10.65
N ILE A 555 14.12 31.35 -10.84
CA ILE A 555 13.30 30.46 -10.00
C ILE A 555 13.81 29.01 -10.09
N ARG A 556 14.19 28.53 -11.29
CA ARG A 556 14.85 27.22 -11.45
C ARG A 556 16.13 27.11 -10.63
N GLY A 557 16.88 28.20 -10.50
CA GLY A 557 18.07 28.28 -9.65
C GLY A 557 17.75 28.10 -8.16
N VAL A 558 16.73 28.80 -7.67
CA VAL A 558 16.25 28.70 -6.27
C VAL A 558 15.77 27.27 -5.97
N LEU A 559 14.90 26.71 -6.81
CA LEU A 559 14.35 25.37 -6.64
C LEU A 559 15.43 24.28 -6.67
N ASN A 560 16.36 24.36 -7.63
CA ASN A 560 17.48 23.42 -7.72
C ASN A 560 18.42 23.52 -6.49
N TRP A 561 18.65 24.73 -5.97
CA TRP A 561 19.47 24.93 -4.78
C TRP A 561 18.83 24.31 -3.54
N GLU A 562 17.55 24.57 -3.29
CA GLU A 562 16.83 24.00 -2.15
C GLU A 562 16.69 22.48 -2.26
N GLN A 563 16.41 21.96 -3.46
CA GLN A 563 16.35 20.51 -3.70
C GLN A 563 17.70 19.84 -3.41
N ASN A 564 18.81 20.42 -3.88
CA ASN A 564 20.14 19.87 -3.63
C ASN A 564 20.47 19.91 -2.12
N ARG A 565 20.26 21.07 -1.47
CA ARG A 565 20.49 21.25 -0.03
C ARG A 565 19.70 20.25 0.80
N SER A 566 18.39 20.13 0.57
CA SER A 566 17.55 19.18 1.30
C SER A 566 17.89 17.72 0.99
N SER A 567 18.43 17.42 -0.19
CA SER A 567 18.87 16.06 -0.54
C SER A 567 20.19 15.70 0.13
N GLU A 568 21.13 16.64 0.25
CA GLU A 568 22.39 16.47 0.98
C GLU A 568 22.14 16.32 2.49
N GLU A 569 21.35 17.21 3.09
CA GLU A 569 20.94 17.15 4.51
C GLU A 569 20.26 15.80 4.84
N GLN A 570 19.37 15.32 3.97
CA GLN A 570 18.71 14.03 4.17
C GLN A 570 19.67 12.87 3.94
N LEU A 571 20.54 12.89 2.92
CA LEU A 571 21.51 11.83 2.67
C LEU A 571 22.46 11.63 3.85
N ASP A 572 23.01 12.71 4.40
CA ASP A 572 23.87 12.67 5.59
C ASP A 572 23.11 12.12 6.82
N ARG A 573 21.82 12.46 6.97
CA ARG A 573 20.96 11.88 8.01
C ARG A 573 20.76 10.37 7.82
N LEU A 574 20.53 9.90 6.59
CA LEU A 574 20.35 8.47 6.32
C LEU A 574 21.61 7.66 6.61
N ILE A 575 22.78 8.22 6.26
CA ILE A 575 24.11 7.62 6.55
C ILE A 575 24.37 7.62 8.06
N LYS A 576 24.12 8.72 8.77
CA LYS A 576 24.30 8.84 10.24
C LYS A 576 23.57 7.73 11.01
N PHE A 577 22.40 7.30 10.51
CA PHE A 577 21.55 6.30 11.14
C PHE A 577 21.58 4.92 10.46
N HIS A 578 22.49 4.69 9.51
CA HIS A 578 22.64 3.42 8.80
C HIS A 578 21.31 2.90 8.21
N ARG A 579 20.50 3.79 7.61
CA ARG A 579 19.09 3.50 7.25
C ARG A 579 18.92 2.18 6.50
N TRP A 580 19.80 1.91 5.53
CA TRP A 580 19.70 0.71 4.71
C TRP A 580 20.04 -0.56 5.50
N GLN A 581 20.96 -0.49 6.49
CA GLN A 581 21.22 -1.60 7.42
C GLN A 581 20.08 -1.80 8.43
N VAL A 582 19.32 -0.76 8.77
CA VAL A 582 18.14 -0.87 9.63
C VAL A 582 16.99 -1.56 8.89
N ARG A 583 16.82 -1.29 7.59
CA ARG A 583 15.86 -2.00 6.73
C ARG A 583 16.17 -3.49 6.60
N THR A 584 17.43 -3.88 6.39
CA THR A 584 17.78 -5.30 6.21
C THR A 584 17.46 -6.16 7.44
N LYS A 585 17.49 -5.59 8.66
CA LYS A 585 17.08 -6.28 9.89
C LYS A 585 15.61 -6.69 9.92
N THR A 586 14.75 -6.10 9.07
CA THR A 586 13.35 -6.54 8.95
C THR A 586 13.15 -7.61 7.89
N LEU A 587 14.13 -7.84 7.02
CA LEU A 587 14.03 -8.88 6.02
C LEU A 587 14.23 -10.27 6.66
N PRO A 588 13.60 -11.31 6.10
CA PRO A 588 13.96 -12.68 6.40
C PRO A 588 15.47 -12.91 6.43
N VAL A 589 15.94 -13.59 7.48
CA VAL A 589 17.21 -14.32 7.42
C VAL A 589 16.95 -15.54 6.53
N VAL A 590 17.61 -15.57 5.37
CA VAL A 590 17.51 -16.63 4.35
C VAL A 590 18.68 -17.60 4.49
#